data_AF-A0A926TKW2-F1
#
_entry.id   AF-A0A926TKW2-F1
#
_cell.length_a   1.000
_cell.length_b   1.000
_cell.length_c   1.000
_cell.angle_alpha   90.00
_cell.angle_beta   90.00
_cell.angle_gamma   90.00
#
_symmetry.space_group_name_H-M   'P 1'
#
loop_
_entity.id
_entity.type
_entity.pdbx_description
1 polymer ?
#
loop_
_entity_poly.entity_id
_entity_poly.type
_entity_poly.pdbx_seq_one_letter_code
_entity_poly.pdbx_strand_id
1 'polypeptide(L)' 'MAYLDRSFDERAENFRAYFAVVDQAIASGNNDQLALALNSLTEIAKSSPFKDLANLASFQAALDDPNHVWTF' A
#
# COMPACT_ATOMS: atom_id res chain seq x y z
N MET A 1 9.05 -12.28 11.74
CA MET A 1 8.11 -11.21 12.16
C MET A 1 8.67 -9.80 11.91
N ALA A 2 9.87 -9.42 12.37
CA ALA A 2 10.41 -8.06 12.17
C ALA A 2 10.52 -7.56 10.70
N TYR A 3 10.68 -8.46 9.72
CA TYR A 3 10.70 -8.10 8.29
C TYR A 3 9.32 -7.75 7.72
N LEU A 4 8.25 -8.41 8.22
CA LEU A 4 6.89 -8.08 7.85
C LEU A 4 6.52 -6.72 8.43
N ASP A 5 6.80 -6.50 9.72
CA ASP A 5 6.56 -5.22 10.40
C ASP A 5 7.22 -4.06 9.64
N ARG A 6 8.50 -4.22 9.26
CA ARG A 6 9.24 -3.19 8.52
C ARG A 6 8.68 -2.92 7.12
N SER A 7 8.20 -3.96 6.41
CA SER A 7 7.58 -3.79 5.10
C SER A 7 6.21 -3.10 5.20
N PHE A 8 5.45 -3.36 6.26
CA PHE A 8 4.20 -2.65 6.55
C PHE A 8 4.45 -1.19 6.93
N ASP A 9 5.50 -0.90 7.70
CA ASP A 9 5.91 0.45 8.07
C ASP A 9 6.28 1.28 6.83
N GLU A 10 7.13 0.75 5.95
CA GLU A 10 7.53 1.41 4.70
C GLU A 10 6.33 1.69 3.79
N ARG A 11 5.36 0.76 3.70
CA ARG A 11 4.12 0.98 2.95
C ARG A 11 3.26 2.05 3.59
N ALA A 12 3.11 2.05 4.91
CA ALA A 12 2.34 3.07 5.62
C ALA A 12 2.95 4.46 5.45
N GLU A 13 4.28 4.58 5.43
CA GLU A 13 4.98 5.82 5.11
C GLU A 13 4.74 6.26 3.66
N ASN A 14 4.78 5.34 2.70
CA ASN A 14 4.48 5.65 1.30
C ASN A 14 3.04 6.17 1.15
N PHE A 15 2.04 5.53 1.76
CA PHE A 15 0.67 6.02 1.75
C PHE A 15 0.54 7.43 2.33
N ARG A 16 1.19 7.70 3.48
CA ARG A 16 1.22 9.05 4.08
C ARG A 16 1.84 10.08 3.14
N ALA A 17 2.94 9.75 2.46
CA ALA A 17 3.59 10.64 1.51
C ALA A 17 2.68 10.96 0.32
N TYR A 18 2.00 9.96 -0.26
CA TYR A 18 1.06 10.19 -1.36
C TYR A 18 -0.13 11.05 -0.95
N PHE A 19 -0.68 10.87 0.25
CA PHE A 19 -1.76 11.74 0.75
C PHE A 19 -1.31 13.19 0.91
N ALA A 20 -0.08 13.43 1.39
CA ALA A 20 0.47 14.78 1.46
C ALA A 20 0.61 15.44 0.07
N VAL A 21 0.96 14.66 -0.96
CA VAL A 21 1.02 15.15 -2.35
C VAL A 21 -0.38 15.48 -2.88
N VAL A 22 -1.40 14.67 -2.55
CA VAL A 22 -2.81 14.95 -2.88
C VAL A 22 -3.25 16.27 -2.23
N ASP A 23 -2.97 16.46 -0.95
CA ASP A 23 -3.33 17.70 -0.23
C ASP A 23 -2.67 18.94 -0.87
N GLN A 24 -1.39 18.83 -1.25
CA GLN A 24 -0.68 19.90 -1.93
C GLN A 24 -1.27 20.20 -3.34
N ALA A 25 -1.64 19.17 -4.08
CA ALA A 25 -2.25 19.32 -5.40
C ALA A 25 -3.62 20.00 -5.31
N ILE A 26 -4.43 19.65 -4.30
CA ILE A 26 -5.72 20.32 -4.02
C ILE A 26 -5.49 21.78 -3.66
N ALA A 27 -4.56 22.07 -2.74
CA ALA A 27 -4.28 23.43 -2.29
C ALA A 27 -3.77 24.35 -3.42
N SER A 28 -3.07 23.78 -4.41
CA SER A 28 -2.52 24.51 -5.55
C SER A 28 -3.41 24.51 -6.80
N GLY A 29 -4.54 23.79 -6.78
CA GLY A 29 -5.39 23.60 -7.97
C GLY A 29 -4.71 22.82 -9.11
N ASN A 30 -3.68 22.03 -8.78
CA ASN A 30 -2.88 21.29 -9.76
C ASN A 30 -3.52 19.92 -10.07
N ASN A 31 -4.45 19.92 -11.03
CA ASN A 31 -5.19 18.72 -11.41
C ASN A 31 -4.33 17.58 -11.97
N ASP A 32 -3.22 17.89 -12.64
CA ASP A 32 -2.32 16.86 -13.19
C ASP A 32 -1.59 16.11 -12.06
N GLN A 33 -1.09 16.85 -11.06
CA GLN A 33 -0.45 16.27 -9.89
C GLN A 33 -1.43 15.46 -9.04
N LEU A 34 -2.68 15.94 -8.92
CA LEU A 34 -3.76 15.22 -8.25
C LEU A 34 -4.06 13.88 -8.95
N ALA A 35 -4.22 13.89 -10.27
CA ALA A 35 -4.51 12.69 -11.04
C ALA A 35 -3.38 11.67 -10.94
N LEU A 36 -2.12 12.12 -11.01
CA LEU A 36 -0.96 11.26 -10.88
C LEU A 36 -0.88 10.61 -9.49
N ALA A 37 -1.07 11.39 -8.42
CA ALA A 37 -1.02 10.90 -7.05
C ALA A 37 -2.14 9.89 -6.74
N LEU A 38 -3.36 10.15 -7.21
CA LEU A 38 -4.49 9.24 -7.05
C LEU A 38 -4.31 7.92 -7.83
N ASN A 39 -3.72 7.99 -9.02
CA ASN A 39 -3.40 6.79 -9.80
C ASN A 39 -2.35 5.93 -9.06
N SER A 40 -1.27 6.53 -8.56
CA SER A 40 -0.25 5.82 -7.77
C SER A 40 -0.83 5.18 -6.50
N LEU A 41 -1.70 5.89 -5.76
CA LEU A 41 -2.41 5.33 -4.60
C LEU A 41 -3.24 4.09 -4.98
N THR A 42 -3.95 4.17 -6.11
CA THR A 42 -4.78 3.07 -6.59
C THR A 42 -3.95 1.85 -6.99
N GLU A 43 -2.82 2.05 -7.68
CA GLU A 43 -1.94 0.96 -8.08
C GLU A 43 -1.29 0.27 -6.87
N ILE A 44 -0.85 1.04 -5.86
CA ILE A 44 -0.30 0.48 -4.62
C ILE A 44 -1.39 -0.28 -3.83
N ALA A 45 -2.63 0.23 -3.82
CA ALA A 45 -3.73 -0.48 -3.19
C ALA A 45 -4.08 -1.79 -3.92
N LYS A 46 -4.01 -1.82 -5.26
CA LYS A 46 -4.25 -3.02 -6.07
C LYS A 46 -3.16 -4.08 -5.92
N SER A 47 -1.90 -3.67 -5.83
CA SER A 47 -0.75 -4.56 -5.59
C SER A 47 -0.55 -4.86 -4.10
N SER A 48 -1.43 -4.34 -3.24
CA SER A 48 -1.31 -4.55 -1.82
C SER A 48 -1.65 -5.99 -1.44
N PRO A 49 -0.87 -6.62 -0.53
CA PRO A 49 -1.27 -7.88 0.11
C PRO A 49 -2.60 -7.76 0.87
N PHE A 50 -3.12 -6.54 1.09
CA PHE A 50 -4.48 -6.31 1.61
C PHE A 50 -5.59 -6.88 0.70
N LYS A 51 -5.33 -7.08 -0.60
CA LYS A 51 -6.26 -7.80 -1.47
C LYS A 51 -6.51 -9.23 -1.00
N ASP A 52 -5.47 -9.91 -0.52
CA ASP A 52 -5.55 -11.30 -0.05
C ASP A 52 -6.06 -11.39 1.41
N LEU A 53 -5.96 -10.28 2.17
CA LEU A 53 -6.59 -10.14 3.50
C LEU A 53 -8.11 -10.10 3.48
N ALA A 54 -8.75 -10.02 2.30
CA ALA A 54 -10.18 -10.25 2.17
C ALA A 54 -10.61 -11.65 2.67
N ASN A 55 -9.66 -12.59 2.78
CA ASN A 55 -9.82 -13.86 3.46
C ASN A 55 -8.79 -14.03 4.59
N LEU A 56 -9.20 -13.73 5.82
CA LEU A 56 -8.35 -13.84 7.02
C LEU A 56 -7.76 -15.23 7.21
N ALA A 57 -8.48 -16.30 6.82
CA ALA A 57 -7.98 -17.67 6.97
C ALA A 57 -6.84 -17.97 5.98
N SER A 58 -6.95 -17.47 4.75
CA SER A 58 -5.90 -17.60 3.73
C SER A 58 -4.64 -16.82 4.11
N PHE A 59 -4.83 -15.61 4.66
CA PHE A 59 -3.72 -14.79 5.13
C PHE A 59 -3.00 -15.41 6.33
N GLN A 60 -3.75 -15.96 7.30
CA GLN A 60 -3.16 -16.67 8.44
C GLN A 60 -2.35 -17.88 7.98
N ALA A 61 -2.88 -18.67 7.04
CA ALA A 61 -2.17 -19.82 6.47
C ALA A 61 -0.88 -19.42 5.72
N ALA A 62 -0.87 -18.27 5.03
CA ALA A 62 0.32 -17.74 4.38
C ALA A 62 1.37 -17.21 5.39
N LEU A 63 0.93 -16.65 6.52
CA LEU A 63 1.82 -16.26 7.62
C LEU A 63 2.45 -17.45 8.33
N ASP A 64 1.69 -18.54 8.47
CA ASP A 64 2.14 -19.76 9.14
C ASP A 64 3.06 -20.62 8.24
N ASP A 65 3.17 -20.30 6.94
CA ASP A 65 4.09 -20.94 5.99
C ASP A 65 5.45 -20.21 5.95
N PRO A 66 6.52 -20.77 6.54
CA PRO A 66 7.84 -20.14 6.57
C PRO A 66 8.52 -20.06 5.20
N ASN A 67 8.02 -20.78 4.19
CA ASN A 67 8.52 -20.74 2.82
C ASN A 67 7.66 -19.89 1.89
N HIS A 68 6.64 -19.21 2.44
CA HIS A 68 5.74 -18.38 1.64
C HIS A 68 6.49 -17.21 1.01
N VAL A 69 6.51 -17.16 -0.32
CA VAL A 69 7.10 -16.07 -1.09
C VAL A 69 5.98 -15.12 -1.51
N TRP A 70 5.97 -13.93 -0.91
CA TRP A 70 5.08 -12.86 -1.34
C TRP A 70 5.54 -12.30 -2.68
N THR A 71 4.71 -12.44 -3.72
CA THR A 71 4.92 -11.82 -5.03
C THR A 71 4.13 -10.51 -5.09
N PHE A 72 4.80 -9.39 -5.39
CA PHE A 72 4.22 -8.04 -5.46
C PHE A 72 4.10 -7.55 -6.90
#